data_AF-A0A958Z432-F1
#
_entry.id   AF-A0A958Z432-F1
#
_cell.length_a   1.000
_cell.length_b   1.000
_cell.length_c   1.000
_cell.angle_alpha   90.00
_cell.angle_beta   90.00
_cell.angle_gamma   90.00
#
_symmetry.space_group_name_H-M   'P 1'
#
loop_
_entity.id
_entity.type
_entity.pdbx_description
1 polymer ?
#
loop_
_entity_poly.entity_id
_entity_poly.type
_entity_poly.pdbx_seq_one_letter_code
_entity_poly.pdbx_strand_id
1 'polypeptide(L)'
;MKSLFYFIPFLLFSTLLIAQDVSIEFFKGNFDSPLSLQHTDDDRLFIVEKGGEIKIIQGDGTVNATPFLNISGIISTNGERGLLGMAFHPDYSNNGYFYVYYTNTSGNTQVSRFSVDSGNPDLADPSSELFLLDYNQPETNHNGGNLAFGPDGYLYIASGDGGGSGD
;
A
#
# COMPACT_ATOMS: atom_id res chain seq x y z
N MET A 1 33.47 67.28 13.62
CA MET A 1 33.19 65.89 13.24
C MET A 1 31.70 65.76 13.03
N LYS A 2 31.22 65.57 11.80
CA LYS A 2 29.80 65.33 11.51
C LYS A 2 29.71 63.99 10.78
N SER A 3 29.16 62.99 11.46
CA SER A 3 28.91 61.66 10.91
C SER A 3 27.74 61.73 9.94
N LEU A 4 27.94 61.22 8.72
CA LEU A 4 26.90 61.07 7.71
C LEU A 4 26.30 59.67 7.87
N PHE A 5 25.05 59.58 8.33
CA PHE A 5 24.32 58.32 8.40
C PHE A 5 23.66 58.03 7.05
N TYR A 6 24.08 56.95 6.39
CA TYR A 6 23.42 56.44 5.19
C TYR A 6 22.21 55.60 5.60
N PHE A 7 21.02 56.05 5.20
CA PHE A 7 19.77 55.31 5.37
C PHE A 7 19.59 54.37 4.18
N ILE A 8 19.73 53.06 4.39
CA ILE A 8 19.43 52.04 3.38
C ILE A 8 17.97 51.61 3.58
N PRO A 9 17.06 51.83 2.62
CA PRO A 9 15.69 51.36 2.75
C PRO A 9 15.67 49.85 2.52
N PHE A 10 15.23 49.09 3.52
CA PHE A 10 14.98 47.67 3.38
C PHE A 10 13.63 47.49 2.69
N LEU A 11 13.63 47.04 1.43
CA LEU A 11 12.42 46.70 0.70
C LEU A 11 11.90 45.34 1.19
N LEU A 12 10.81 45.37 1.97
CA LEU A 12 10.04 44.19 2.32
C LEU A 12 9.31 43.68 1.06
N PHE A 13 9.83 42.61 0.45
CA PHE A 13 9.09 41.84 -0.54
C PHE A 13 8.12 40.91 0.19
N SER A 14 6.81 41.13 0.05
CA SER A 14 5.79 40.17 0.48
C SER A 14 5.61 39.13 -0.62
N THR A 15 6.00 37.89 -0.37
CA THR A 15 5.64 36.76 -1.24
C THR A 15 4.18 36.40 -0.99
N LEU A 16 3.32 36.57 -1.99
CA LEU A 16 1.99 35.97 -1.99
C LEU A 16 2.15 34.46 -2.18
N LEU A 17 1.85 33.69 -1.13
CA LEU A 17 1.67 32.25 -1.25
C LEU A 17 0.25 32.01 -1.74
N ILE A 18 0.10 31.71 -3.03
CA ILE A 18 -1.15 31.17 -3.56
C ILE A 18 -1.13 29.67 -3.28
N ALA A 19 -2.15 29.17 -2.57
CA ALA A 19 -2.32 27.73 -2.37
C ALA A 19 -2.59 27.06 -3.74
N GLN A 20 -2.08 25.84 -3.92
CA GLN A 20 -2.34 25.07 -5.14
C GLN A 20 -3.82 24.69 -5.21
N ASP A 21 -4.46 24.90 -6.35
CA ASP A 21 -5.80 24.38 -6.61
C ASP A 21 -5.69 22.86 -6.81
N VAL A 22 -6.42 22.10 -5.99
CA VAL A 22 -6.49 20.63 -6.07
C VAL A 22 -7.86 20.26 -6.60
N SER A 23 -7.88 19.48 -7.68
CA SER A 23 -9.11 18.89 -8.24
C SER A 23 -9.03 17.37 -8.21
N ILE A 24 -10.20 16.73 -8.15
CA ILE A 24 -10.31 15.27 -8.26
C ILE A 24 -10.72 14.95 -9.68
N GLU A 25 -9.97 14.05 -10.32
CA GLU A 25 -10.30 13.47 -11.62
C GLU A 25 -10.55 11.98 -11.45
N PHE A 26 -11.61 11.47 -12.08
CA PHE A 26 -11.82 10.04 -12.12
C PHE A 26 -10.78 9.39 -13.03
N PHE A 27 -9.94 8.54 -12.45
CA PHE A 27 -8.92 7.80 -13.19
C PHE A 27 -9.41 6.39 -13.62
N LYS A 28 -9.87 5.58 -12.65
CA LYS A 28 -10.32 4.20 -12.91
C LYS A 28 -11.30 3.70 -11.84
N GLY A 29 -12.11 2.72 -12.19
CA GLY A 29 -13.10 2.07 -11.31
C GLY A 29 -13.42 0.63 -11.74
N ASN A 30 -14.54 0.10 -11.25
CA ASN A 30 -14.95 -1.32 -11.36
C ASN A 30 -14.02 -2.31 -10.62
N PHE A 31 -13.44 -1.86 -9.52
CA PHE A 31 -12.76 -2.70 -8.55
C PHE A 31 -13.75 -3.17 -7.48
N ASP A 32 -13.57 -4.39 -6.97
CA ASP A 32 -14.37 -4.94 -5.89
C ASP A 32 -13.69 -4.69 -4.54
N SER A 33 -14.25 -3.74 -3.77
CA SER A 33 -13.77 -3.40 -2.42
C SER A 33 -12.25 -3.14 -2.36
N PRO A 34 -11.71 -2.16 -3.14
CA PRO A 34 -10.28 -1.85 -3.12
C PRO A 34 -9.86 -1.23 -1.77
N LEU A 35 -8.76 -1.70 -1.21
CA LEU A 35 -8.26 -1.30 0.12
C LEU A 35 -6.87 -0.64 0.11
N SER A 36 -6.04 -0.95 -0.89
CA SER A 36 -4.69 -0.35 -1.02
C SER A 36 -4.31 -0.17 -2.49
N LEU A 37 -3.47 0.83 -2.74
CA LEU A 37 -2.88 1.18 -4.04
C LEU A 37 -1.37 1.27 -3.85
N GLN A 38 -0.60 0.55 -4.66
CA GLN A 38 0.88 0.53 -4.60
C GLN A 38 1.49 0.70 -6.00
N HIS A 39 2.76 1.07 -6.07
CA HIS A 39 3.55 1.12 -7.31
C HIS A 39 4.97 0.61 -7.06
N THR A 40 5.69 0.25 -8.13
CA THR A 40 7.07 -0.27 -8.09
C THR A 40 8.08 0.68 -8.72
N ASP A 41 7.83 1.99 -8.58
CA ASP A 41 8.55 3.07 -9.29
C ASP A 41 8.58 2.92 -10.82
N ASP A 42 7.65 2.14 -11.36
CA ASP A 42 7.27 2.05 -12.77
C ASP A 42 5.84 2.57 -12.98
N ASP A 43 5.33 2.48 -14.21
CA ASP A 43 4.01 3.03 -14.57
C ASP A 43 2.84 2.15 -14.09
N ARG A 44 3.11 1.02 -13.42
CA ARG A 44 2.08 0.09 -12.98
C ARG A 44 1.53 0.48 -11.61
N LEU A 45 0.22 0.40 -11.48
CA LEU A 45 -0.48 0.56 -10.22
C LEU A 45 -1.11 -0.77 -9.80
N PHE A 46 -0.85 -1.17 -8.56
CA PHE A 46 -1.33 -2.42 -7.97
C PHE A 46 -2.46 -2.12 -7.01
N ILE A 47 -3.66 -2.62 -7.33
CA ILE A 47 -4.87 -2.44 -6.54
C ILE A 47 -5.09 -3.69 -5.71
N VAL A 48 -5.07 -3.55 -4.39
CA VAL A 48 -5.39 -4.63 -3.45
C VAL A 48 -6.89 -4.65 -3.23
N GLU A 49 -7.54 -5.73 -3.62
CA GLU A 49 -8.96 -5.96 -3.40
C GLU A 49 -9.17 -6.88 -2.18
N LYS A 50 -10.12 -6.51 -1.32
CA LYS A 50 -10.43 -7.25 -0.08
C LYS A 50 -10.66 -8.75 -0.32
N GLY A 51 -11.24 -9.08 -1.48
CA GLY A 51 -11.53 -10.45 -1.94
C GLY A 51 -10.31 -11.35 -2.20
N GLY A 52 -9.08 -10.83 -2.07
CA GLY A 52 -7.86 -11.61 -2.21
C GLY A 52 -7.19 -11.51 -3.58
N GLU A 53 -7.61 -10.56 -4.40
CA GLU A 53 -6.97 -10.26 -5.69
C GLU A 53 -6.10 -9.00 -5.60
N ILE A 54 -4.99 -9.01 -6.32
CA ILE A 54 -4.20 -7.81 -6.62
C ILE A 54 -4.31 -7.55 -8.11
N LYS A 55 -4.93 -6.44 -8.52
CA LYS A 55 -5.09 -6.06 -9.93
C LYS A 55 -3.97 -5.12 -10.36
N ILE A 56 -3.60 -5.16 -11.65
CA ILE A 56 -2.66 -4.20 -12.24
C ILE A 56 -3.42 -3.26 -13.16
N ILE A 57 -3.23 -1.95 -12.96
CA ILE A 57 -3.47 -0.93 -13.97
C ILE A 57 -2.12 -0.63 -14.63
N GLN A 58 -2.06 -0.74 -15.95
CA GLN A 58 -0.88 -0.39 -16.75
C GLN A 58 -0.77 1.13 -16.93
N GLY A 59 0.39 1.60 -17.39
CA GLY A 59 0.63 3.03 -17.64
C GLY A 59 -0.33 3.69 -18.65
N ASP A 60 -0.94 2.90 -19.54
CA ASP A 60 -1.97 3.36 -20.48
C ASP A 60 -3.40 3.34 -19.91
N GLY A 61 -3.56 2.98 -18.63
CA GLY A 61 -4.84 2.88 -17.93
C GLY A 61 -5.60 1.58 -18.20
N THR A 62 -5.05 0.63 -18.96
CA THR A 62 -5.64 -0.70 -19.13
C THR A 62 -5.51 -1.51 -17.84
N VAL A 63 -6.50 -2.36 -17.55
CA VAL A 63 -6.47 -3.26 -16.39
C VAL A 63 -6.18 -4.66 -16.90
N ASN A 64 -5.18 -5.32 -16.33
CA ASN A 64 -4.86 -6.69 -16.69
C ASN A 64 -6.04 -7.61 -16.40
N ALA A 65 -6.37 -8.49 -17.36
CA ALA A 65 -7.47 -9.45 -17.19
C ALA A 65 -7.16 -10.47 -16.09
N THR A 66 -5.91 -10.92 -16.01
CA THR A 66 -5.40 -11.78 -14.93
C THR A 66 -4.86 -10.90 -13.80
N PRO A 67 -5.26 -11.14 -12.54
CA PRO A 67 -4.67 -10.43 -11.40
C PRO A 67 -3.20 -10.79 -11.23
N PHE A 68 -2.42 -9.88 -10.66
CA PHE A 68 -1.03 -10.12 -10.25
C PHE A 68 -0.94 -11.28 -9.26
N LEU A 69 -1.82 -11.30 -8.26
CA LEU A 69 -1.93 -12.37 -7.27
C LEU A 69 -3.41 -12.65 -7.01
N ASN A 70 -3.77 -13.92 -6.81
CA ASN A 70 -5.08 -14.31 -6.30
C ASN A 70 -4.90 -15.35 -5.18
N ILE A 71 -5.26 -14.96 -3.96
CA ILE A 71 -5.26 -15.81 -2.75
C ILE A 71 -6.68 -16.01 -2.18
N SER A 72 -7.72 -15.73 -2.96
CA SER A 72 -9.12 -15.82 -2.52
C SER A 72 -9.49 -17.19 -1.93
N GLY A 73 -8.81 -18.26 -2.36
CA GLY A 73 -9.02 -19.62 -1.85
C GLY A 73 -8.48 -19.90 -0.45
N ILE A 74 -7.67 -19.00 0.14
CA ILE A 74 -7.02 -19.21 1.45
C ILE A 74 -7.36 -18.15 2.50
N ILE A 75 -8.31 -17.25 2.21
CA ILE A 75 -8.67 -16.14 3.10
C ILE A 75 -10.13 -16.19 3.57
N SER A 76 -10.44 -15.42 4.61
CA SER A 76 -11.82 -15.09 5.02
C SER A 76 -12.09 -13.60 4.81
N THR A 77 -13.32 -13.23 4.44
CA THR A 77 -13.67 -11.86 4.01
C THR A 77 -14.82 -11.20 4.78
N ASN A 78 -15.31 -11.86 5.84
CA ASN A 78 -16.38 -11.34 6.69
C ASN A 78 -15.88 -10.19 7.59
N GLY A 79 -16.72 -9.17 7.82
CA GLY A 79 -16.31 -7.98 8.58
C GLY A 79 -15.25 -7.17 7.82
N GLU A 80 -14.16 -6.81 8.48
CA GLU A 80 -12.98 -6.15 7.91
C GLU A 80 -11.90 -7.13 7.44
N ARG A 81 -12.11 -8.44 7.59
CA ARG A 81 -11.17 -9.49 7.15
C ARG A 81 -11.03 -9.51 5.62
N GLY A 82 -9.89 -9.98 5.14
CA GLY A 82 -9.62 -10.13 3.71
C GLY A 82 -8.13 -10.00 3.41
N LEU A 83 -7.79 -9.67 2.17
CA LEU A 83 -6.47 -9.15 1.82
C LEU A 83 -6.48 -7.63 2.05
N LEU A 84 -5.73 -7.16 3.04
CA LEU A 84 -5.89 -5.81 3.60
C LEU A 84 -4.75 -4.86 3.23
N GLY A 85 -3.55 -5.37 3.03
CA GLY A 85 -2.40 -4.54 2.71
C GLY A 85 -1.33 -5.25 1.92
N MET A 86 -0.49 -4.42 1.31
CA MET A 86 0.63 -4.83 0.49
C MET A 86 1.76 -3.82 0.63
N ALA A 87 3.00 -4.29 0.58
CA ALA A 87 4.18 -3.44 0.37
C ALA A 87 5.19 -4.17 -0.52
N PHE A 88 5.75 -3.48 -1.50
CA PHE A 88 6.91 -3.98 -2.24
C PHE A 88 8.17 -3.85 -1.39
N HIS A 89 9.10 -4.79 -1.55
CA HIS A 89 10.44 -4.63 -0.99
C HIS A 89 11.12 -3.40 -1.62
N PRO A 90 11.93 -2.61 -0.88
CA PRO A 90 12.67 -1.47 -1.45
C PRO A 90 13.67 -1.84 -2.57
N ASP A 91 13.89 -3.13 -2.80
CA ASP A 91 14.81 -3.69 -3.79
C ASP A 91 14.07 -4.62 -4.77
N TYR A 92 12.77 -4.38 -4.96
CA TYR A 92 11.88 -5.20 -5.76
C TYR A 92 12.38 -5.40 -7.19
N SER A 93 13.00 -4.38 -7.80
CA SER A 93 13.57 -4.47 -9.15
C SER A 93 14.68 -5.51 -9.28
N ASN A 94 15.34 -5.88 -8.18
CA ASN A 94 16.41 -6.88 -8.15
C ASN A 94 15.95 -8.22 -7.55
N ASN A 95 15.09 -8.22 -6.53
CA ASN A 95 14.71 -9.42 -5.80
C ASN A 95 13.27 -9.90 -6.05
N GLY A 96 12.42 -9.06 -6.62
CA GLY A 96 11.02 -9.39 -6.93
C GLY A 96 10.12 -9.61 -5.72
N TYR A 97 10.54 -9.25 -4.50
CA TYR A 97 9.80 -9.55 -3.28
C TYR A 97 8.75 -8.49 -2.94
N PHE A 98 7.60 -8.97 -2.51
CA PHE A 98 6.54 -8.14 -1.94
C PHE A 98 5.88 -8.87 -0.77
N TYR A 99 5.17 -8.12 0.05
CA TYR A 99 4.60 -8.58 1.31
C TYR A 99 3.12 -8.28 1.31
N VAL A 100 2.32 -9.18 1.88
CA VAL A 100 0.87 -9.04 2.00
C VAL A 100 0.43 -9.26 3.44
N TYR A 101 -0.59 -8.52 3.85
CA TYR A 101 -1.30 -8.67 5.11
C TYR A 101 -2.70 -9.18 4.81
N TYR A 102 -3.07 -10.35 5.34
CA TYR A 102 -4.37 -10.93 5.06
C TYR A 102 -4.92 -11.76 6.23
N THR A 103 -6.22 -12.02 6.24
CA THR A 103 -6.84 -12.92 7.21
C THR A 103 -7.07 -14.30 6.61
N ASN A 104 -6.51 -15.35 7.19
CA ASN A 104 -6.67 -16.72 6.69
C ASN A 104 -8.08 -17.28 6.96
N THR A 105 -8.35 -18.51 6.48
CA THR A 105 -9.65 -19.17 6.65
C THR A 105 -10.03 -19.49 8.10
N SER A 106 -9.06 -19.52 9.01
CA SER A 106 -9.30 -19.68 10.45
C SER A 106 -9.57 -18.35 11.18
N GLY A 107 -9.43 -17.21 10.49
CA GLY A 107 -9.63 -15.89 11.06
C GLY A 107 -8.37 -15.25 11.66
N ASN A 108 -7.21 -15.91 11.58
CA ASN A 108 -5.95 -15.32 12.02
C ASN A 108 -5.43 -14.33 10.97
N THR A 109 -4.75 -13.29 11.44
CA THR A 109 -3.94 -12.46 10.56
C THR A 109 -2.67 -13.20 10.19
N GLN A 110 -2.30 -13.11 8.91
CA GLN A 110 -1.02 -13.52 8.37
C GLN A 110 -0.30 -12.35 7.70
N VAL A 111 1.02 -12.34 7.87
CA VAL A 111 1.93 -11.55 7.03
C VAL A 111 2.85 -12.51 6.31
N SER A 112 2.81 -12.46 4.99
CA SER A 112 3.60 -13.34 4.12
C SER A 112 4.39 -12.52 3.11
N ARG A 113 5.56 -13.05 2.73
CA ARG A 113 6.31 -12.59 1.57
C ARG A 113 6.01 -13.49 0.37
N PHE A 114 5.86 -12.90 -0.79
CA PHE A 114 5.81 -13.58 -2.09
C PHE A 114 6.88 -13.00 -3.02
N SER A 115 7.14 -13.66 -4.14
CA SER A 115 7.94 -13.14 -5.26
C SER A 115 7.13 -13.02 -6.54
N VAL A 116 7.50 -12.05 -7.36
CA VAL A 116 7.11 -11.97 -8.77
C VAL A 116 7.50 -13.25 -9.51
N ASP A 117 6.72 -13.65 -10.51
CA ASP A 117 7.06 -14.73 -11.41
C ASP A 117 8.30 -14.36 -12.25
N SER A 118 9.24 -15.29 -12.35
CA SER A 118 10.53 -15.06 -13.03
C SER A 118 10.40 -14.87 -14.55
N GLY A 119 9.31 -15.34 -15.16
CA GLY A 119 9.05 -15.24 -16.59
C GLY A 119 8.04 -14.15 -16.97
N ASN A 120 7.27 -13.63 -16.00
CA ASN A 120 6.26 -12.62 -16.24
C ASN A 120 6.18 -11.60 -15.07
N PRO A 121 6.64 -10.34 -15.27
CA PRO A 121 6.62 -9.33 -14.22
C PRO A 121 5.22 -8.91 -13.77
N ASP A 122 4.19 -9.23 -14.56
CA ASP A 122 2.78 -8.93 -14.27
C ASP A 122 2.06 -10.04 -13.50
N LEU A 123 2.78 -11.09 -13.11
CA LEU A 123 2.26 -12.17 -12.26
C LEU A 123 3.17 -12.37 -11.05
N ALA A 124 2.57 -12.67 -9.91
CA ALA A 124 3.27 -13.26 -8.78
C ALA A 124 3.34 -14.78 -8.94
N ASP A 125 4.32 -15.41 -8.32
CA ASP A 125 4.34 -16.86 -8.11
C ASP A 125 3.62 -17.20 -6.80
N PRO A 126 2.40 -17.79 -6.82
CA PRO A 126 1.69 -18.12 -5.59
C PRO A 126 2.38 -19.21 -4.76
N SER A 127 3.27 -20.00 -5.37
CA SER A 127 4.02 -21.05 -4.68
C SER A 127 5.24 -20.52 -3.91
N SER A 128 5.59 -19.25 -4.11
CA SER A 128 6.71 -18.58 -3.46
C SER A 128 6.43 -18.11 -2.02
N GLU A 129 5.22 -18.36 -1.50
CA GLU A 129 4.79 -17.87 -0.19
C GLU A 129 5.78 -18.28 0.91
N LEU A 130 6.22 -17.28 1.67
CA LEU A 130 6.95 -17.44 2.92
C LEU A 130 6.17 -16.75 4.03
N PHE A 131 5.60 -17.55 4.94
CA PHE A 131 4.96 -17.05 6.16
C PHE A 131 5.97 -16.37 7.07
N LEU A 132 5.65 -15.17 7.54
CA LEU A 132 6.49 -14.40 8.47
C LEU A 132 5.85 -14.28 9.84
N LEU A 133 4.54 -14.00 9.87
CA LEU A 133 3.76 -13.86 11.10
C LEU A 133 2.40 -14.54 10.93
N ASP A 134 1.94 -15.19 12.00
CA ASP A 134 0.59 -15.71 12.17
C ASP A 134 0.15 -15.37 13.60
N TYR A 135 -0.93 -14.60 13.74
CA TYR A 135 -1.49 -14.28 15.03
C TYR A 135 -3.01 -14.17 15.00
N ASN A 136 -3.62 -14.57 16.11
CA ASN A 136 -5.07 -14.51 16.30
C ASN A 136 -5.56 -13.05 16.40
N GLN A 137 -6.65 -12.73 15.70
CA GLN A 137 -7.47 -11.56 15.97
C GLN A 137 -8.87 -12.03 16.39
N PRO A 138 -9.29 -11.81 17.65
CA PRO A 138 -10.49 -12.42 18.21
C PRO A 138 -11.76 -12.10 17.41
N GLU A 139 -11.90 -10.86 16.96
CA GLU A 139 -13.08 -10.40 16.25
C GLU A 139 -12.85 -10.24 14.75
N THR A 140 -13.88 -9.76 14.07
CA THR A 140 -13.90 -9.57 12.60
C THR A 140 -13.66 -8.13 12.19
N ASN A 141 -13.34 -7.25 13.15
CA ASN A 141 -13.11 -5.83 12.97
C ASN A 141 -11.85 -5.39 13.74
N HIS A 142 -11.42 -4.16 13.47
CA HIS A 142 -10.15 -3.59 13.92
C HIS A 142 -8.98 -4.47 13.52
N ASN A 143 -8.99 -4.94 12.27
CA ASN A 143 -7.96 -5.83 11.78
C ASN A 143 -6.66 -5.09 11.44
N GLY A 144 -6.72 -3.76 11.20
CA GLY A 144 -5.57 -2.97 10.75
C GLY A 144 -5.17 -3.35 9.32
N GLY A 145 -3.87 -3.55 9.09
CA GLY A 145 -3.38 -4.22 7.87
C GLY A 145 -2.52 -3.38 6.95
N ASN A 146 -2.19 -2.14 7.31
CA ASN A 146 -1.23 -1.38 6.52
C ASN A 146 0.20 -1.94 6.69
N LEU A 147 0.93 -1.98 5.57
CA LEU A 147 2.32 -2.39 5.47
C LEU A 147 3.12 -1.28 4.80
N ALA A 148 4.30 -0.99 5.30
CA ALA A 148 5.22 -0.06 4.65
C ALA A 148 6.67 -0.37 5.03
N PHE A 149 7.59 -0.18 4.10
CA PHE A 149 9.01 -0.16 4.44
C PHE A 149 9.44 1.24 4.88
N GLY A 150 10.16 1.32 5.99
CA GLY A 150 10.81 2.55 6.42
C GLY A 150 12.12 2.81 5.65
N PRO A 151 12.65 4.04 5.73
CA PRO A 151 13.94 4.38 5.13
C PRO A 151 15.13 3.64 5.78
N ASP A 152 14.90 2.99 6.92
CA ASP A 152 15.82 2.12 7.64
C ASP A 152 15.83 0.66 7.12
N GLY A 153 14.96 0.34 6.15
CA GLY A 153 14.85 -0.99 5.55
C GLY A 153 14.01 -1.99 6.35
N TYR A 154 13.35 -1.56 7.43
CA TYR A 154 12.44 -2.42 8.18
C TYR A 154 11.01 -2.39 7.60
N LEU A 155 10.34 -3.53 7.63
CA LEU A 155 8.91 -3.63 7.36
C LEU A 155 8.12 -3.25 8.62
N TYR A 156 7.35 -2.17 8.53
CA TYR A 156 6.41 -1.72 9.55
C TYR A 156 5.03 -2.32 9.26
N ILE A 157 4.42 -2.88 10.30
CA ILE A 157 3.15 -3.60 10.24
C ILE A 157 2.18 -2.94 11.21
N ALA A 158 1.14 -2.30 10.67
CA ALA A 158 0.09 -1.69 11.48
C ALA A 158 -0.98 -2.74 11.83
N SER A 159 -0.83 -3.36 12.99
CA SER A 159 -1.80 -4.31 13.53
C SER A 159 -2.89 -3.57 14.31
N GLY A 160 -4.15 -3.95 14.11
CA GLY A 160 -5.24 -3.51 14.98
C GLY A 160 -5.37 -4.40 16.21
N ASP A 161 -6.09 -3.92 17.22
CA ASP A 161 -6.27 -4.60 18.52
C ASP A 161 -7.12 -5.88 18.45
N GLY A 162 -7.74 -6.15 17.28
CA GLY A 162 -8.57 -7.33 17.06
C GLY A 162 -10.00 -7.17 17.56
N GLY A 163 -10.44 -5.93 17.84
CA GLY A 163 -11.83 -5.56 18.06
C GLY A 163 -12.39 -5.97 19.42
N GLY A 164 -13.72 -5.89 19.54
CA GLY A 164 -14.47 -6.23 20.75
C GLY A 164 -15.05 -4.99 21.43
N SER A 165 -15.14 -5.02 22.75
CA SER A 165 -15.61 -3.90 23.58
C SER A 165 -14.47 -3.33 24.41
N GLY A 166 -14.38 -2.00 24.53
CA GLY A 166 -13.39 -1.31 25.37
C GLY A 166 -12.31 -0.55 24.58
N ASP A 167 -12.64 -0.25 23.33
CA ASP A 167 -11.95 0.59 22.34
C ASP A 167 -12.22 2.09 22.52
#